data_AF-A0A963M3D3-F1
#
_entry.id   AF-A0A963M3D3-F1
#
_cell.length_a   1.000
_cell.length_b   1.000
_cell.length_c   1.000
_cell.angle_alpha   90.00
_cell.angle_beta   90.00
_cell.angle_gamma   90.00
#
_symmetry.space_group_name_H-M   'P 1'
#
loop_
_entity.id
_entity.type
_entity.pdbx_description
1 polymer ?
#
loop_
_entity_poly.entity_id
_entity_poly.type
_entity_poly.pdbx_seq_one_letter_code
_entity_poly.pdbx_strand_id
1 'polypeptide(L)' 'LRRLRLAPAAGRRIGLKTVFSREPVQLPDASCAAEMDGTLNCHGYGSAAVVTASFGLCAAGYVMNQLVGKA' A
#
# COMPACT_ATOMS: atom_id res chain seq x y z
N LEU A 1 -8.86 0.80 -9.83
CA LEU A 1 -9.86 -0.29 -10.06
C LEU A 1 -11.30 0.21 -10.04
N ARG A 2 -11.80 0.83 -8.95
CA ARG A 2 -13.20 1.30 -8.88
C ARG A 2 -13.55 2.38 -9.92
N ARG A 3 -12.71 3.42 -10.08
CA ARG A 3 -12.92 4.49 -11.08
C ARG A 3 -12.98 3.97 -12.52
N LEU A 4 -12.18 2.94 -12.82
CA LEU A 4 -12.12 2.31 -14.15
C LEU A 4 -13.12 1.15 -14.32
N ARG A 5 -14.01 0.91 -13.34
CA ARG A 5 -14.94 -0.24 -13.30
C ARG A 5 -14.26 -1.61 -13.49
N LEU A 6 -13.00 -1.74 -13.08
CA LEU A 6 -12.20 -2.97 -13.09
C LEU A 6 -12.26 -3.75 -11.76
N ALA A 7 -13.05 -3.27 -10.79
CA ALA A 7 -13.28 -3.98 -9.53
C ALA A 7 -14.63 -4.70 -9.57
N PRO A 8 -14.74 -5.89 -8.96
CA PRO A 8 -16.03 -6.57 -8.82
C PRO A 8 -17.02 -5.75 -7.97
N ALA A 9 -18.31 -6.06 -8.12
CA ALA A 9 -19.39 -5.43 -7.37
C ALA A 9 -19.16 -5.46 -5.86
N ALA A 10 -19.72 -4.49 -5.14
CA ALA A 10 -19.61 -4.39 -3.68
C ALA A 10 -20.01 -5.72 -3.01
N GLY A 11 -19.26 -6.11 -1.99
CA GLY A 11 -19.44 -7.38 -1.28
C GLY A 11 -18.76 -8.60 -1.92
N ARG A 12 -18.25 -8.53 -3.16
CA ARG A 12 -17.47 -9.62 -3.77
C ARG A 12 -15.97 -9.40 -3.56
N ARG A 13 -15.24 -10.49 -3.32
CA ARG A 13 -13.77 -10.46 -3.15
C ARG A 13 -13.09 -10.08 -4.47
N ILE A 14 -12.13 -9.16 -4.39
CA ILE A 14 -11.34 -8.70 -5.55
C ILE A 14 -10.33 -9.77 -6.01
N GLY A 15 -9.91 -10.68 -5.12
CA GLY A 15 -8.96 -11.75 -5.44
C GLY A 15 -7.50 -11.29 -5.56
N LEU A 16 -7.22 -10.00 -5.32
CA LEU A 16 -5.87 -9.46 -5.30
C LEU A 16 -5.23 -9.63 -3.91
N LYS A 17 -3.99 -10.12 -3.92
CA LYS A 17 -3.14 -10.25 -2.73
C LYS A 17 -2.36 -8.96 -2.58
N THR A 18 -2.36 -8.38 -1.38
CA THR A 18 -1.79 -7.07 -1.12
C THR A 18 -1.07 -7.06 0.22
N VAL A 19 0.09 -6.41 0.27
CA VAL A 19 0.75 -6.07 1.53
C VAL A 19 0.22 -4.73 2.01
N PHE A 20 -0.20 -4.66 3.26
CA PHE A 20 -0.69 -3.44 3.89
C PHE A 20 -0.29 -3.40 5.36
N SER A 21 -0.22 -2.21 5.94
CA SER A 21 -0.11 -2.02 7.40
C SER A 21 -1.47 -1.68 7.98
N ARG A 22 -1.72 -2.17 9.20
CA ARG A 22 -2.88 -1.75 10.02
C ARG A 22 -2.62 -0.47 10.79
N GLU A 23 -1.37 0.01 10.79
CA GLU A 23 -1.00 1.27 11.39
C GLU A 23 -1.76 2.42 10.72
N PRO A 24 -2.37 3.32 11.50
CA PRO A 24 -3.06 4.48 10.93
C PRO A 24 -2.04 5.38 10.22
N VAL A 25 -2.45 5.93 9.08
CA VAL A 25 -1.62 6.89 8.34
C VAL A 25 -1.42 8.14 9.20
N GLN A 26 -0.16 8.50 9.44
CA GLN A 26 0.18 9.75 10.10
C GLN A 26 0.30 10.87 9.08
N LEU A 27 -0.25 12.03 9.43
CA LEU A 27 -0.04 13.27 8.69
C LEU A 27 1.26 13.92 9.16
N PRO A 28 1.87 14.81 8.35
CA PRO A 28 3.00 15.60 8.78
C PRO A 28 2.62 16.44 9.99
N ASP A 29 3.59 16.67 10.86
CA ASP A 29 3.41 17.62 11.95
C ASP A 29 3.10 19.02 11.40
N ALA A 30 2.32 19.82 12.13
CA ALA A 30 1.94 21.16 11.70
C ALA A 30 3.14 22.12 11.50
N SER A 31 4.28 21.83 12.13
CA SER A 31 5.53 22.57 11.91
C SER A 31 6.16 22.31 10.53
N CYS A 32 5.82 21.17 9.91
CA CYS A 32 6.22 20.87 8.55
C CYS A 32 5.25 21.60 7.60
N ALA A 33 5.71 22.72 7.02
CA ALA A 33 4.96 23.52 6.04
C ALA A 33 4.78 22.79 4.69
N ALA A 34 4.25 21.57 4.74
CA ALA A 34 4.03 20.71 3.59
C ALA A 34 2.62 20.93 3.03
N GLU A 35 2.56 21.55 1.84
CA GLU A 35 1.33 21.66 1.07
C GLU A 35 0.89 20.26 0.59
N MET A 36 -0.36 19.88 0.89
CA MET A 36 -0.92 18.59 0.49
C MET A 36 -1.87 18.75 -0.70
N ASP A 37 -1.42 18.36 -1.88
CA ASP A 37 -2.19 18.45 -3.14
C ASP A 37 -3.07 17.20 -3.43
N GLY A 38 -3.00 16.19 -2.56
CA GLY A 38 -3.85 15.00 -2.61
C GLY A 38 -3.43 13.95 -3.66
N THR A 39 -2.24 14.05 -4.26
CA THR A 39 -1.70 13.02 -5.17
C THR A 39 -0.80 11.99 -4.47
N LEU A 40 -0.64 10.82 -5.11
CA LEU A 40 -0.06 9.60 -4.52
C LEU A 40 1.49 9.59 -4.43
N ASN A 41 2.16 10.72 -4.67
CA ASN A 41 3.60 10.77 -4.91
C ASN A 41 4.38 11.36 -3.71
N CYS A 42 4.21 10.81 -2.51
CA CYS A 42 4.93 11.24 -1.29
C CYS A 42 4.68 12.70 -0.84
N HIS A 43 3.69 13.39 -1.40
CA HIS A 43 3.36 14.81 -1.13
C HIS A 43 2.67 15.00 0.22
N GLY A 44 3.45 14.90 1.29
CA GLY A 44 2.98 15.18 2.65
C GLY A 44 2.47 13.99 3.44
N TYR A 45 2.89 12.74 3.15
CA TYR A 45 2.69 11.62 4.10
C TYR A 45 4.01 11.13 4.72
N GLY A 46 5.14 11.68 4.27
CA GLY A 46 6.46 11.14 4.61
C GLY A 46 6.68 9.74 4.05
N SER A 47 7.92 9.29 4.04
CA SER A 47 8.27 7.89 3.72
C SER A 47 9.56 7.51 4.43
N ALA A 48 9.58 6.33 5.03
CA ALA A 48 10.76 5.78 5.68
C ALA A 48 11.21 4.53 4.93
N ALA A 49 12.49 4.46 4.55
CA ALA A 49 13.06 3.36 3.80
C ALA A 49 12.83 1.99 4.50
N VAL A 50 12.88 1.97 5.82
CA VAL A 50 12.61 0.75 6.62
C VAL A 50 11.18 0.23 6.42
N VAL A 51 10.20 1.11 6.24
CA VAL A 51 8.80 0.72 6.02
C VAL A 51 8.63 0.22 4.60
N THR A 52 9.06 0.98 3.59
CA THR A 52 8.87 0.63 2.18
C THR A 52 9.66 -0.62 1.78
N ALA A 53 10.89 -0.77 2.28
CA ALA A 53 11.70 -1.97 2.07
C ALA A 53 11.03 -3.20 2.68
N SER A 54 10.52 -3.10 3.92
CA SER A 54 9.82 -4.22 4.58
C SER A 54 8.57 -4.64 3.81
N PHE A 55 7.80 -3.70 3.28
CA PHE A 55 6.64 -4.01 2.44
C PHE A 55 7.05 -4.76 1.16
N GLY A 56 8.13 -4.32 0.50
CA GLY A 56 8.67 -4.99 -0.68
C GLY A 56 9.17 -6.42 -0.37
N LEU A 57 9.89 -6.59 0.74
CA LEU A 57 10.37 -7.90 1.19
C LEU A 57 9.21 -8.84 1.54
N CYS A 58 8.16 -8.36 2.22
CA CYS A 58 6.95 -9.14 2.47
C CYS A 58 6.26 -9.58 1.17
N ALA A 59 6.16 -8.69 0.18
CA ALA A 59 5.58 -9.01 -1.12
C ALA A 59 6.43 -10.06 -1.87
N ALA A 60 7.75 -9.90 -1.89
CA ALA A 60 8.67 -10.84 -2.49
C ALA A 60 8.59 -12.22 -1.81
N GLY A 61 8.57 -12.26 -0.47
CA GLY A 61 8.41 -13.48 0.31
C GLY A 61 7.10 -14.20 0.00
N TYR A 62 5.99 -13.46 -0.14
CA TYR A 62 4.72 -14.03 -0.59
C TYR A 62 4.86 -14.70 -1.97
N VAL A 63 5.44 -13.99 -2.96
CA VAL A 63 5.63 -14.52 -4.31
C VAL A 63 6.52 -15.76 -4.30
N MET A 64 7.63 -15.74 -3.57
CA MET A 64 8.53 -16.89 -3.42
C MET A 64 7.78 -18.11 -2.87
N ASN A 65 6.96 -17.95 -1.83
CA ASN A 65 6.16 -19.05 -1.27
C ASN A 65 5.16 -19.62 -2.29
N GLN A 66 4.53 -18.77 -3.10
CA GLN A 66 3.61 -19.22 -4.16
C GLN A 66 4.35 -20.01 -5.25
N LEU A 67 5.59 -19.62 -5.58
CA LEU A 67 6.40 -20.27 -6.62
C LEU A 67 7.01 -21.60 -6.15
N VAL A 68 7.47 -21.66 -4.90
CA VAL A 68 8.21 -22.83 -4.36
C VAL A 68 7.28 -23.99 -3.97
N GLY A 69 5.97 -23.77 -3.89
CA GLY A 69 5.00 -24.86 -3.87
C GLY A 69 4.19 -24.98 -2.59
N LYS A 70 3.20 -24.09 -2.46
CA LYS A 70 1.88 -24.35 -1.83
C LYS A 70 0.97 -23.15 -2.08
N ALA A 71 0.04 -23.30 -3.02
CA ALA A 71 -1.24 -22.59 -2.98
C ALA A 71 -2.16 -23.30 -1.98
#